data_AF-A0A521SLF7-F1
#
_entry.id   AF-A0A521SLF7-F1
#
_cell.length_a   1.000
_cell.length_b   1.000
_cell.length_c   1.000
_cell.angle_alpha   90.00
_cell.angle_beta   90.00
_cell.angle_gamma   90.00
#
_symmetry.space_group_name_H-M   'P 1'
#
loop_
_entity.id
_entity.type
_entity.pdbx_description
1 polymer ?
#
loop_
_entity_poly.entity_id
_entity_poly.type
_entity_poly.pdbx_seq_one_letter_code
_entity_poly.pdbx_strand_id
1 'polypeptide(L)'
;MSQGVETSQKKWTREEVEETLKGILMDALGVDEEKVVPNASLVHDLGAESIDFLDIGFRVQQIFGVELPNKAIQEKALNWRNMGELSRIFEERYGIRVAPEEMRQLHTMGIPAVLRWLAENRGAAIQNGEAEKIAVQLADRLISEVESVGFKASLIDREGVIQQLLQNLNSPKIMEGMVRLFSIGALVDFISAKVEEKTR
;
A
#
# COMPACT_ATOMS: atom_id res chain seq x y z
N MET A 1 13.88 12.64 -47.49
CA MET A 1 12.55 12.94 -46.92
C MET A 1 12.43 12.15 -45.64
N SER A 2 12.75 12.77 -44.51
CA SER A 2 12.64 12.14 -43.19
C SER A 2 11.52 12.87 -42.48
N GLN A 3 10.32 12.28 -42.46
CA GLN A 3 9.25 12.79 -41.63
C GLN A 3 9.57 12.40 -40.18
N GLY A 4 9.85 13.41 -39.36
CA GLY A 4 9.88 13.24 -37.91
C GLY A 4 8.48 12.83 -37.46
N VAL A 5 8.38 11.69 -36.81
CA VAL A 5 7.16 11.31 -36.11
C VAL A 5 7.10 12.17 -34.86
N GLU A 6 6.39 13.31 -34.95
CA GLU A 6 5.93 14.03 -33.76
C GLU A 6 4.95 13.12 -33.04
N THR A 7 5.43 12.42 -32.01
CA THR A 7 4.55 11.76 -31.04
C THR A 7 3.89 12.86 -30.21
N SER A 8 2.78 13.42 -30.71
CA SER A 8 1.89 14.23 -29.90
C SER A 8 1.33 13.32 -28.80
N GLN A 9 1.90 13.42 -27.61
CA GLN A 9 1.48 12.64 -26.46
C GLN A 9 0.09 13.17 -26.08
N LYS A 10 -0.95 12.34 -26.25
CA LYS A 10 -2.33 12.70 -25.90
C LYS A 10 -2.35 13.28 -24.49
N LYS A 11 -2.94 14.46 -24.33
CA LYS A 11 -3.25 15.01 -23.00
C LYS A 11 -4.49 14.28 -22.48
N TRP A 12 -4.35 13.59 -21.36
CA TRP A 12 -5.42 12.81 -20.74
C TRP A 12 -6.12 13.62 -19.65
N THR A 13 -7.45 13.63 -19.62
CA THR A 13 -8.21 14.08 -18.43
C THR A 13 -8.40 12.92 -17.45
N ARG A 14 -8.74 13.22 -16.19
CA ARG A 14 -9.03 12.19 -15.18
C ARG A 14 -10.18 11.28 -15.61
N GLU A 15 -11.23 11.84 -16.22
CA GLU A 15 -12.37 11.10 -16.74
C GLU A 15 -11.95 10.15 -17.87
N GLU A 16 -11.11 10.61 -18.80
CA GLU A 16 -10.59 9.74 -19.86
C GLU A 16 -9.68 8.63 -19.32
N VAL A 17 -8.89 8.91 -18.27
CA VAL A 17 -8.10 7.89 -17.56
C VAL A 17 -9.02 6.87 -16.92
N GLU A 18 -10.09 7.31 -16.26
CA GLU A 18 -11.06 6.43 -15.59
C GLU A 18 -11.77 5.50 -16.58
N GLU A 19 -12.32 6.04 -17.68
CA GLU A 19 -12.99 5.25 -18.71
C GLU A 19 -12.04 4.24 -19.37
N THR A 20 -10.83 4.69 -19.70
CA THR A 20 -9.84 3.83 -20.36
C THR A 20 -9.32 2.74 -19.41
N LEU A 21 -9.05 3.10 -18.15
CA LEU A 21 -8.65 2.13 -17.13
C LEU A 21 -9.77 1.11 -16.88
N LYS A 22 -11.03 1.53 -16.91
CA LYS A 22 -12.18 0.63 -16.76
C LYS A 22 -12.12 -0.52 -17.79
N GLY A 23 -11.88 -0.19 -19.06
CA GLY A 23 -11.71 -1.18 -20.12
C GLY A 23 -10.50 -2.10 -19.88
N ILE A 24 -9.36 -1.54 -19.46
CA ILE A 24 -8.17 -2.33 -19.11
C ILE A 24 -8.48 -3.36 -18.01
N LEU A 25 -9.21 -2.96 -16.97
CA LEU A 25 -9.55 -3.82 -15.84
C LEU A 25 -10.55 -4.91 -16.21
N MET A 26 -11.56 -4.59 -17.02
CA MET A 26 -12.52 -5.57 -17.53
C MET A 26 -11.81 -6.64 -18.37
N ASP A 27 -10.92 -6.23 -19.27
CA ASP A 27 -10.16 -7.15 -20.12
C ASP A 27 -9.19 -8.03 -19.32
N ALA A 28 -8.44 -7.42 -18.40
CA ALA A 28 -7.41 -8.13 -17.64
C ALA A 28 -8.01 -9.10 -16.61
N LEU A 29 -9.12 -8.72 -15.97
CA LEU A 29 -9.72 -9.49 -14.86
C LEU A 29 -10.93 -10.32 -15.29
N GLY A 30 -11.46 -10.12 -16.50
CA GLY A 30 -12.69 -10.79 -16.95
C GLY A 30 -13.92 -10.44 -16.11
N VAL A 31 -13.98 -9.21 -15.59
CA VAL A 31 -15.07 -8.73 -14.73
C VAL A 31 -16.04 -7.82 -15.48
N ASP A 32 -17.30 -7.84 -15.06
CA ASP A 32 -18.33 -6.97 -15.62
C ASP A 32 -18.11 -5.50 -15.25
N GLU A 33 -18.55 -4.60 -16.14
CA GLU A 33 -18.44 -3.15 -15.99
C GLU A 33 -19.00 -2.65 -14.65
N GLU A 34 -20.09 -3.27 -14.17
CA GLU A 34 -20.78 -2.91 -12.92
C GLU A 34 -19.93 -3.16 -11.67
N LYS A 35 -18.94 -4.06 -11.74
CA LYS A 35 -18.02 -4.34 -10.63
C LYS A 35 -16.88 -3.33 -10.58
N VAL A 36 -16.57 -2.66 -11.70
CA VAL A 36 -15.45 -1.74 -11.83
C VAL A 36 -15.85 -0.35 -11.31
N VAL A 37 -16.03 -0.26 -9.99
CA VAL A 37 -16.41 0.97 -9.27
C VAL A 37 -15.21 1.59 -8.55
N PRO A 38 -15.16 2.92 -8.36
CA PRO A 38 -13.98 3.61 -7.82
C PRO A 38 -13.47 3.06 -6.48
N ASN A 39 -14.37 2.60 -5.61
CA ASN A 39 -14.01 2.10 -4.28
C ASN A 39 -13.68 0.60 -4.24
N ALA A 40 -13.87 -0.14 -5.34
CA ALA A 40 -13.59 -1.57 -5.37
C ALA A 40 -12.07 -1.81 -5.33
N SER A 41 -11.66 -2.73 -4.46
CA SER A 41 -10.30 -3.24 -4.38
C SER A 41 -10.02 -4.21 -5.51
N LEU A 42 -8.90 -4.02 -6.22
CA LEU A 42 -8.43 -4.95 -7.24
C LEU A 42 -8.29 -6.38 -6.69
N VAL A 43 -7.75 -6.54 -5.47
CA VAL A 43 -7.52 -7.88 -4.89
C VAL A 43 -8.78 -8.45 -4.25
N HIS A 44 -9.40 -7.71 -3.33
CA HIS A 44 -10.48 -8.26 -2.50
C HIS A 44 -11.82 -8.36 -3.24
N ASP A 45 -12.15 -7.35 -4.04
CA ASP A 45 -13.47 -7.26 -4.67
C ASP A 45 -13.44 -7.80 -6.12
N LEU A 46 -12.32 -7.62 -6.82
CA LEU A 46 -12.17 -8.03 -8.22
C LEU A 46 -11.32 -9.30 -8.41
N GLY A 47 -10.69 -9.80 -7.34
CA GLY A 47 -9.97 -11.08 -7.38
C GLY A 47 -8.65 -11.05 -8.15
N ALA A 48 -8.04 -9.87 -8.35
CA ALA A 48 -6.79 -9.73 -9.08
C ALA A 48 -5.65 -10.54 -8.43
N GLU A 49 -5.03 -11.40 -9.23
CA GLU A 49 -3.87 -12.20 -8.89
C GLU A 49 -2.56 -11.52 -9.36
N SER A 50 -1.42 -12.08 -8.95
CA SER A 50 -0.09 -11.52 -9.28
C SER A 50 0.15 -11.35 -10.77
N ILE A 51 -0.43 -12.22 -11.61
CA ILE A 51 -0.31 -12.14 -13.07
C ILE A 51 -1.14 -10.99 -13.66
N ASP A 52 -2.30 -10.70 -13.06
CA ASP A 52 -3.19 -9.63 -13.52
C ASP A 52 -2.54 -8.26 -13.32
N PHE A 53 -1.81 -8.08 -12.21
CA PHE A 53 -1.04 -6.85 -11.98
C PHE A 53 0.03 -6.62 -13.05
N LEU A 54 0.60 -7.69 -13.64
CA LEU A 54 1.56 -7.56 -14.74
C LEU A 54 0.86 -7.14 -16.04
N ASP A 55 -0.29 -7.73 -16.38
CA ASP A 55 -1.05 -7.34 -17.57
C ASP A 55 -1.60 -5.91 -17.46
N ILE A 56 -2.23 -5.58 -16.33
CA ILE A 56 -2.72 -4.21 -16.04
C ILE A 56 -1.57 -3.21 -16.13
N GLY A 57 -0.44 -3.50 -15.48
CA GLY A 57 0.74 -2.64 -15.51
C GLY A 57 1.31 -2.44 -16.91
N PHE A 58 1.37 -3.52 -17.71
CA PHE A 58 1.83 -3.46 -19.09
C PHE A 58 0.89 -2.61 -19.96
N ARG A 59 -0.43 -2.81 -19.88
CA ARG A 59 -1.43 -2.03 -20.62
C ARG A 59 -1.43 -0.56 -20.23
N VAL A 60 -1.34 -0.26 -18.93
CA VAL A 60 -1.22 1.12 -18.43
C VAL A 60 0.05 1.78 -18.97
N GLN A 61 1.17 1.06 -19.01
CA GLN A 61 2.41 1.57 -19.60
C GLN A 61 2.28 1.83 -21.11
N GLN A 62 1.65 0.93 -21.87
CA GLN A 62 1.47 1.10 -23.31
C GLN A 62 0.53 2.28 -23.65
N ILE A 63 -0.55 2.45 -22.88
CA ILE A 63 -1.61 3.43 -23.18
C ILE A 63 -1.24 4.82 -22.63
N PHE A 64 -0.82 4.89 -21.37
CA PHE A 64 -0.59 6.16 -20.68
C PHE A 64 0.90 6.53 -20.61
N GLY A 65 1.81 5.60 -20.93
CA GLY A 65 3.24 5.79 -20.70
C GLY A 65 3.60 5.85 -19.21
N VAL A 66 2.75 5.30 -18.33
CA VAL A 66 2.93 5.32 -16.87
C VAL A 66 3.36 3.94 -16.40
N GLU A 67 4.46 3.86 -15.64
CA GLU A 67 4.89 2.63 -14.99
C GLU A 67 4.21 2.51 -13.62
N LEU A 68 3.47 1.43 -13.39
CA LEU A 68 2.87 1.16 -12.09
C LEU A 68 3.94 0.65 -11.10
N PRO A 69 3.94 1.11 -9.83
CA PRO A 69 4.97 0.74 -8.85
C PRO A 69 4.73 -0.66 -8.24
N ASN A 70 4.29 -1.63 -9.03
CA ASN A 70 3.90 -2.98 -8.61
C ASN A 70 4.95 -3.65 -7.72
N LYS A 71 6.23 -3.58 -8.10
CA LYS A 71 7.33 -4.16 -7.33
C LYS A 71 7.51 -3.49 -5.97
N ALA A 72 7.56 -2.16 -5.93
CA ALA A 72 7.75 -1.40 -4.69
C ALA A 72 6.58 -1.63 -3.71
N ILE A 73 5.36 -1.70 -4.26
CA ILE A 73 4.16 -2.09 -3.53
C ILE A 73 4.29 -3.49 -2.90
N GLN A 74 4.68 -4.49 -3.69
CA GLN A 74 4.80 -5.87 -3.22
C GLN A 74 5.85 -5.98 -2.13
N GLU A 75 7.01 -5.34 -2.32
CA GLU A 75 8.09 -5.30 -1.34
C GLU A 75 7.61 -4.68 -0.02
N LYS A 76 6.91 -3.55 -0.07
CA LYS A 76 6.33 -2.91 1.12
C LYS A 76 5.28 -3.80 1.79
N ALA A 77 4.33 -4.34 1.04
CA ALA A 77 3.30 -5.22 1.58
C ALA A 77 3.90 -6.45 2.29
N LEU A 78 4.95 -7.06 1.70
CA LEU A 78 5.69 -8.16 2.32
C LEU A 78 6.42 -7.71 3.60
N ASN A 79 7.05 -6.54 3.58
CA ASN A 79 7.71 -5.97 4.76
C ASN A 79 6.71 -5.76 5.92
N TRP A 80 5.54 -5.18 5.64
CA TRP A 80 4.46 -4.99 6.62
C TRP A 80 3.91 -6.31 7.14
N ARG A 81 3.63 -7.27 6.25
CA ARG A 81 3.15 -8.62 6.63
C ARG A 81 4.11 -9.32 7.58
N ASN A 82 5.41 -9.14 7.37
CA ASN A 82 6.45 -9.72 8.22
C ASN A 82 6.78 -8.85 9.44
N MET A 83 6.04 -7.75 9.67
CA MET A 83 6.28 -6.78 10.73
C MET A 83 7.71 -6.23 10.74
N GLY A 84 8.27 -6.00 9.55
CA GLY A 84 9.63 -5.50 9.37
C GLY A 84 9.83 -4.14 10.04
N GLU A 85 8.86 -3.22 9.92
CA GLU A 85 8.95 -1.91 10.59
C GLU A 85 8.93 -2.02 12.12
N LEU A 86 8.15 -2.95 12.68
CA LEU A 86 8.15 -3.19 14.12
C LEU A 86 9.47 -3.84 14.59
N SER A 87 9.99 -4.81 13.82
CA SER A 87 11.30 -5.41 14.08
C SER A 87 12.40 -4.35 14.10
N ARG A 88 12.36 -3.42 13.13
CA ARG A 88 13.30 -2.32 13.02
C ARG A 88 13.25 -1.41 14.23
N ILE A 89 12.04 -1.05 14.69
CA ILE A 89 11.86 -0.25 15.91
C ILE A 89 12.49 -0.96 17.12
N PHE A 90 12.34 -2.28 17.25
CA PHE A 90 12.95 -3.01 18.36
C PHE A 90 14.47 -3.02 18.31
N GLU A 91 15.04 -3.17 17.13
CA GLU A 91 16.49 -3.10 16.95
C GLU A 91 17.02 -1.70 17.23
N GLU A 92 16.40 -0.66 16.66
CA GLU A 92 16.84 0.73 16.79
C GLU A 92 16.68 1.29 18.20
N ARG A 93 15.55 0.99 18.87
CA ARG A 93 15.24 1.56 20.19
C ARG A 93 15.76 0.73 21.36
N TYR A 94 15.72 -0.59 21.23
CA TYR A 94 16.02 -1.50 22.34
C TYR A 94 17.25 -2.37 22.06
N GLY A 95 17.86 -2.31 20.88
CA GLY A 95 18.98 -3.18 20.51
C GLY A 95 18.58 -4.65 20.39
N ILE A 96 17.27 -4.93 20.23
CA ILE A 96 16.74 -6.29 20.25
C ILE A 96 16.35 -6.71 18.85
N ARG A 97 17.00 -7.76 18.35
CA ARG A 97 16.57 -8.47 17.15
C ARG A 97 15.60 -9.58 17.53
N VAL A 98 14.41 -9.55 16.93
CA VAL A 98 13.39 -10.59 17.07
C VAL A 98 13.41 -11.45 15.81
N ALA A 99 13.53 -12.77 15.96
CA ALA A 99 13.57 -13.66 14.80
C ALA A 99 12.20 -13.71 14.10
N PRO A 100 12.15 -13.98 12.78
CA PRO A 100 10.88 -14.02 12.04
C PRO A 100 9.83 -14.99 12.61
N GLU A 101 10.26 -16.14 13.15
CA GLU A 101 9.35 -17.12 13.77
C GLU A 101 8.69 -16.57 15.05
N GLU A 102 9.44 -15.81 15.84
CA GLU A 102 8.92 -15.19 17.04
C GLU A 102 8.03 -14.00 16.68
N MET A 103 8.43 -13.23 15.67
CA MET A 103 7.62 -12.14 15.14
C MET A 103 6.24 -12.65 14.68
N ARG A 104 6.19 -13.83 14.03
CA ARG A 104 4.92 -14.50 13.70
C ARG A 104 4.05 -14.81 14.91
N GLN A 105 4.59 -14.97 16.11
CA GLN A 105 3.78 -15.22 17.31
C GLN A 105 3.16 -13.93 17.86
N LEU A 106 3.75 -12.78 17.54
CA LEU A 106 3.34 -11.46 18.03
C LEU A 106 2.24 -10.83 17.18
N HIS A 107 2.02 -11.32 15.95
CA HIS A 107 1.13 -10.68 14.98
C HIS A 107 -0.32 -10.50 15.46
N THR A 108 -0.84 -11.38 16.30
CA THR A 108 -2.22 -11.28 16.82
C THR A 108 -2.35 -10.35 18.02
N MET A 109 -1.24 -9.83 18.54
CA MET A 109 -1.20 -8.97 19.72
C MET A 109 -1.27 -7.50 19.33
N GLY A 110 -1.77 -6.64 20.22
CA GLY A 110 -1.55 -5.19 20.13
C GLY A 110 -0.19 -4.78 20.67
N ILE A 111 0.29 -3.60 20.28
CA ILE A 111 1.61 -3.08 20.70
C ILE A 111 1.84 -3.16 22.23
N PRO A 112 0.88 -2.80 23.11
CA PRO A 112 1.11 -2.92 24.56
C PRO A 112 1.46 -4.34 25.01
N ALA A 113 0.81 -5.35 24.42
CA ALA A 113 1.09 -6.76 24.72
C ALA A 113 2.44 -7.21 24.15
N VAL A 114 2.79 -6.74 22.95
CA VAL A 114 4.11 -7.02 22.36
C VAL A 114 5.23 -6.40 23.19
N LEU A 115 5.08 -5.18 23.69
CA LEU A 115 6.09 -4.56 24.54
C LEU A 115 6.24 -5.29 25.89
N ARG A 116 5.13 -5.78 26.47
CA ARG A 116 5.21 -6.67 27.65
C ARG A 116 5.98 -7.94 27.33
N TRP A 117 5.68 -8.59 26.21
CA TRP A 117 6.42 -9.77 25.76
C TRP A 117 7.91 -9.46 25.58
N LEU A 118 8.26 -8.30 25.01
CA LEU A 118 9.65 -7.87 24.82
C LEU A 118 10.36 -7.64 26.17
N ALA A 119 9.67 -7.05 27.16
CA ALA A 119 10.20 -6.89 28.51
C ALA A 119 10.46 -8.24 29.19
N GLU A 120 9.48 -9.14 29.14
CA GLU A 120 9.51 -10.44 29.81
C GLU A 120 10.51 -11.43 29.17
N ASN A 121 10.58 -11.46 27.84
CA ASN A 121 11.32 -12.49 27.09
C ASN A 121 12.66 -12.00 26.55
N ARG A 122 12.88 -10.68 26.51
CA ARG A 122 14.09 -10.07 25.95
C ARG A 122 14.75 -9.04 26.86
N GLY A 123 14.20 -8.81 28.06
CA GLY A 123 14.77 -7.88 29.04
C GLY A 123 14.69 -6.41 28.61
N ALA A 124 13.77 -6.06 27.72
CA ALA A 124 13.60 -4.68 27.27
C ALA A 124 13.11 -3.77 28.40
N ALA A 125 13.77 -2.63 28.59
CA ALA A 125 13.32 -1.59 29.49
C ALA A 125 12.25 -0.72 28.79
N ILE A 126 10.98 -1.02 29.04
CA ILE A 126 9.85 -0.31 28.44
C ILE A 126 9.42 0.86 29.33
N GLN A 127 9.39 2.07 28.77
CA GLN A 127 8.94 3.27 29.46
C GLN A 127 7.40 3.44 29.37
N ASN A 128 6.83 4.25 30.26
CA ASN A 128 5.42 4.60 30.19
C ASN A 128 5.12 5.38 28.89
N GLY A 129 4.02 5.01 28.23
CA GLY A 129 3.58 5.64 26.98
C GLY A 129 4.34 5.20 25.72
N GLU A 130 5.22 4.20 25.81
CA GLU A 130 5.96 3.72 24.64
C GLU A 130 5.07 3.06 23.59
N ALA A 131 3.97 2.42 24.02
CA ALA A 131 3.05 1.76 23.10
C ALA A 131 2.41 2.76 22.13
N GLU A 132 1.94 3.89 22.65
CA GLU A 132 1.33 4.97 21.88
C GLU A 132 2.33 5.61 20.93
N LYS A 133 3.58 5.84 21.39
CA LYS A 133 4.64 6.40 20.53
C LYS A 133 4.99 5.47 19.38
N ILE A 134 5.09 4.17 19.63
CA ILE A 134 5.37 3.18 18.58
C ILE A 134 4.19 3.06 17.62
N ALA A 135 2.95 3.09 18.11
CA ALA A 135 1.76 3.08 17.27
C ALA A 135 1.72 4.29 16.33
N VAL A 136 1.99 5.48 16.88
CA VAL A 136 2.14 6.73 16.12
C VAL A 136 3.23 6.61 15.06
N GLN A 137 4.43 6.16 15.45
CA GLN A 137 5.54 6.00 14.52
C GLN A 137 5.21 5.04 13.37
N LEU A 138 4.57 3.91 13.65
CA LEU A 138 4.16 2.95 12.63
C LEU A 138 3.07 3.52 11.72
N ALA A 139 2.09 4.23 12.25
CA ALA A 139 1.06 4.87 11.43
C ALA A 139 1.66 5.93 10.48
N ASP A 140 2.56 6.78 10.99
CA ASP A 140 3.28 7.78 10.19
C ASP A 140 4.15 7.12 9.12
N ARG A 141 4.78 6.00 9.46
CA ARG A 141 5.59 5.23 8.52
C ARG A 141 4.74 4.62 7.42
N LEU A 142 3.60 4.02 7.75
CA LEU A 142 2.65 3.50 6.77
C LEU A 142 2.23 4.59 5.79
N ILE A 143 1.82 5.75 6.32
CA ILE A 143 1.43 6.92 5.53
C ILE A 143 2.55 7.35 4.57
N SER A 144 3.77 7.55 5.09
CA SER A 144 4.92 7.93 4.29
C SER A 144 5.26 6.89 3.21
N GLU A 145 5.09 5.61 3.52
CA GLU A 145 5.34 4.55 2.54
C GLU A 145 4.34 4.54 1.40
N VAL A 146 3.07 4.82 1.68
CA VAL A 146 2.03 4.97 0.66
C VAL A 146 2.32 6.17 -0.25
N GLU A 147 2.71 7.30 0.32
CA GLU A 147 3.11 8.48 -0.46
C GLU A 147 4.36 8.20 -1.31
N SER A 148 5.31 7.42 -0.78
CA SER A 148 6.55 7.09 -1.50
C SER A 148 6.32 6.25 -2.77
N VAL A 149 5.20 5.54 -2.86
CA VAL A 149 4.78 4.82 -4.08
C VAL A 149 3.79 5.62 -4.93
N GLY A 150 3.59 6.90 -4.61
CA GLY A 150 2.79 7.85 -5.40
C GLY A 150 1.29 7.83 -5.13
N PHE A 151 0.83 7.10 -4.11
CA PHE A 151 -0.57 7.08 -3.70
C PHE A 151 -0.83 8.17 -2.66
N LYS A 152 -2.06 8.74 -2.65
CA LYS A 152 -2.42 9.80 -1.71
C LYS A 152 -2.66 9.22 -0.31
N ALA A 153 -1.91 9.72 0.67
CA ALA A 153 -2.09 9.39 2.09
C ALA A 153 -3.44 9.80 2.68
N SER A 154 -4.14 10.77 2.08
CA SER A 154 -5.44 11.25 2.55
C SER A 154 -6.51 10.15 2.63
N LEU A 155 -6.26 8.99 2.03
CA LEU A 155 -7.11 7.80 2.11
C LEU A 155 -6.93 6.99 3.41
N ILE A 156 -5.93 7.32 4.22
CA ILE A 156 -5.59 6.57 5.44
C ILE A 156 -6.13 7.32 6.66
N ASP A 157 -7.05 6.69 7.38
CA ASP A 157 -7.46 7.14 8.72
C ASP A 157 -6.33 6.85 9.71
N ARG A 158 -5.45 7.84 9.90
CA ARG A 158 -4.29 7.76 10.79
C ARG A 158 -4.69 7.39 12.23
N GLU A 159 -5.73 8.01 12.76
CA GLU A 159 -6.18 7.75 14.13
C GLU A 159 -6.74 6.33 14.25
N GLY A 160 -7.54 5.92 13.26
CA GLY A 160 -8.03 4.54 13.14
C GLY A 160 -6.89 3.52 13.13
N VAL A 161 -5.84 3.75 12.32
CA VAL A 161 -4.65 2.87 12.27
C VAL A 161 -3.96 2.79 13.63
N ILE A 162 -3.74 3.91 14.32
CA ILE A 162 -3.14 3.93 15.66
C ILE A 162 -3.96 3.10 16.65
N GLN A 163 -5.27 3.31 16.69
CA GLN A 163 -6.16 2.56 17.58
C GLN A 163 -6.14 1.07 17.29
N GLN A 164 -6.03 0.68 16.01
CA GLN A 164 -5.91 -0.73 15.63
C GLN A 164 -4.57 -1.33 16.05
N LEU A 165 -3.46 -0.65 15.81
CA LEU A 165 -2.12 -1.11 16.19
C LEU A 165 -2.00 -1.35 17.71
N LEU A 166 -2.68 -0.53 18.52
CA LEU A 166 -2.72 -0.70 19.98
C LEU A 166 -3.50 -1.96 20.41
N GLN A 167 -4.42 -2.47 19.58
CA GLN A 167 -5.27 -3.62 19.88
C GLN A 167 -4.81 -4.92 19.24
N ASN A 168 -4.43 -4.88 17.95
CA ASN A 168 -4.06 -6.05 17.16
C ASN A 168 -3.25 -5.64 15.92
N LEU A 169 -2.01 -6.13 15.82
CA LEU A 169 -1.11 -5.89 14.69
C LEU A 169 -1.57 -6.58 13.38
N ASN A 170 -2.32 -7.67 13.47
CA ASN A 170 -2.93 -8.40 12.36
C ASN A 170 -4.42 -8.05 12.21
N SER A 171 -4.83 -6.83 12.57
CA SER A 171 -6.22 -6.44 12.41
C SER A 171 -6.60 -6.46 10.92
N PRO A 172 -7.73 -7.10 10.55
CA PRO A 172 -8.29 -7.02 9.21
C PRO A 172 -8.40 -5.58 8.71
N LYS A 173 -8.57 -4.59 9.60
CA LYS A 173 -8.65 -3.17 9.23
C LYS A 173 -7.34 -2.56 8.74
N ILE A 174 -6.19 -3.01 9.24
CA ILE A 174 -4.88 -2.53 8.75
C ILE A 174 -4.65 -3.13 7.36
N MET A 175 -4.90 -4.43 7.21
CA MET A 175 -4.85 -5.10 5.91
C MET A 175 -5.86 -4.52 4.92
N GLU A 176 -7.09 -4.25 5.34
CA GLU A 176 -8.13 -3.62 4.55
C GLU A 176 -7.73 -2.19 4.14
N GLY A 177 -7.13 -1.42 5.04
CA GLY A 177 -6.54 -0.12 4.72
C GLY A 177 -5.46 -0.22 3.64
N MET A 178 -4.56 -1.20 3.74
CA MET A 178 -3.53 -1.43 2.71
C MET A 178 -4.13 -1.95 1.39
N VAL A 179 -5.15 -2.81 1.45
CA VAL A 179 -5.86 -3.36 0.29
C VAL A 179 -6.69 -2.29 -0.43
N ARG A 180 -7.20 -1.29 0.30
CA ARG A 180 -7.89 -0.11 -0.25
C ARG A 180 -6.98 0.84 -1.03
N LEU A 181 -5.66 0.78 -0.80
CA LEU A 181 -4.69 1.49 -1.65
C LEU A 181 -4.70 0.97 -3.09
N PHE A 182 -5.13 -0.28 -3.30
CA PHE A 182 -5.33 -0.90 -4.60
C PHE A 182 -6.76 -0.77 -5.08
N SER A 183 -7.45 0.31 -4.72
CA SER A 183 -8.75 0.61 -5.30
C SER A 183 -8.59 1.16 -6.71
N ILE A 184 -9.64 1.01 -7.51
CA ILE A 184 -9.69 1.56 -8.87
C ILE A 184 -9.47 3.07 -8.84
N GLY A 185 -10.15 3.78 -7.94
CA GLY A 185 -10.04 5.23 -7.80
C GLY A 185 -8.61 5.67 -7.44
N ALA A 186 -7.91 4.91 -6.61
CA ALA A 186 -6.52 5.17 -6.26
C ALA A 186 -5.59 5.00 -7.49
N LEU A 187 -5.85 4.00 -8.33
CA LEU A 187 -5.12 3.81 -9.59
C LEU A 187 -5.40 4.93 -10.60
N VAL A 188 -6.67 5.35 -10.75
CA VAL A 188 -7.07 6.48 -11.59
C VAL A 188 -6.34 7.75 -11.16
N ASP A 189 -6.36 8.05 -9.87
CA ASP A 189 -5.69 9.22 -9.31
C ASP A 189 -4.17 9.17 -9.52
N PHE A 190 -3.54 8.00 -9.33
CA PHE A 190 -2.11 7.80 -9.59
C PHE A 190 -1.76 8.04 -11.06
N ILE A 191 -2.49 7.40 -11.98
CA ILE A 191 -2.24 7.54 -13.42
C ILE A 191 -2.47 8.99 -13.85
N SER A 192 -3.55 9.62 -13.39
CA SER A 192 -3.89 11.01 -13.69
C SER A 192 -2.79 11.98 -13.25
N ALA A 193 -2.27 11.81 -12.03
CA ALA A 193 -1.14 12.62 -11.56
C ALA A 193 0.11 12.42 -12.42
N LYS A 194 0.41 11.18 -12.83
CA LYS A 194 1.61 10.86 -13.62
C LYS A 194 1.52 11.33 -15.07
N VAL A 195 0.35 11.30 -15.70
CA VAL A 195 0.17 11.86 -17.04
C VAL A 195 0.23 13.39 -17.00
N GLU A 196 -0.29 14.04 -15.96
CA GLU A 196 -0.16 15.49 -15.78
C GLU A 196 1.31 15.93 -15.63
N GLU A 197 2.10 15.24 -14.79
CA GLU A 197 3.54 15.50 -14.60
C GLU A 197 4.32 15.45 -15.92
N LYS A 198 3.96 14.56 -16.85
CA LYS A 198 4.62 14.43 -18.16
C LYS A 198 4.24 15.49 -19.17
N THR A 199 3.12 16.18 -18.96
CA THR A 199 2.63 17.24 -19.86
C THR A 199 3.05 18.65 -19.44
N ARG A 200 3.77 18.79 -18.32
CA ARG A 200 4.39 20.02 -17.84
C ARG A 200 5.84 20.11 -18.29
#